data_AF-A0A2I0WDL2-F1
#
_entry.id   AF-A0A2I0WDL2-F1
#
_cell.length_a   1.000
_cell.length_b   1.000
_cell.length_c   1.000
_cell.angle_alpha   90.00
_cell.angle_beta   90.00
_cell.angle_gamma   90.00
#
_symmetry.space_group_name_H-M   'P 1'
#
loop_
_entity.id
_entity.type
_entity.pdbx_description
1 polymer ?
#
loop_
_entity_poly.entity_id
_entity_poly.type
_entity_poly.pdbx_seq_one_letter_code
_entity_poly.pdbx_strand_id
1 'polypeptide(L)' 'MPLSIFKIKNLGKVKPTIVTLQLVDHSFTYQKGIIEDVLVKVDKFIFPRDFIVLDI' A
#
# COMPACT_ATOMS: atom_id res chain seq x y z
N MET A 1 2.57 -2.08 -0.06
CA MET A 1 3.32 -1.05 0.68
C MET A 1 3.19 -1.31 2.17
N PRO A 2 4.27 -1.32 2.95
CA PRO A 2 4.19 -1.49 4.41
C PRO A 2 3.43 -0.36 5.10
N LEU A 3 2.64 -0.68 6.11
CA LEU A 3 1.88 0.27 6.92
C LEU A 3 2.79 1.29 7.61
N SER A 4 4.01 0.90 7.96
CA SER A 4 5.03 1.80 8.55
C SER A 4 5.34 2.97 7.62
N ILE A 5 5.60 2.71 6.33
CA ILE A 5 5.86 3.75 5.33
C ILE A 5 4.64 4.64 5.14
N PHE A 6 3.44 4.04 5.09
CA PHE A 6 2.19 4.76 4.99
C PHE A 6 2.03 5.80 6.12
N LYS A 7 2.29 5.38 7.36
CA LYS A 7 2.21 6.25 8.55
C LYS A 7 3.26 7.35 8.53
N ILE A 8 4.51 7.03 8.19
CA ILE A 8 5.62 8.00 8.17
C ILE A 8 5.38 9.09 7.13
N LYS A 9 4.83 8.71 5.96
CA LYS A 9 4.59 9.65 4.86
C LYS A 9 3.24 10.36 4.95
N ASN A 10 2.43 10.07 5.97
CA ASN A 10 1.11 10.64 6.21
C ASN A 10 0.26 10.72 4.92
N LEU A 11 0.21 9.61 4.18
CA LEU A 11 -0.37 9.51 2.84
C LEU A 11 -1.91 9.61 2.81
N GLY A 12 -2.54 10.07 3.89
CA GLY A 12 -3.99 10.27 3.97
C GLY A 12 -4.74 9.12 4.64
N LYS A 13 -5.97 8.85 4.19
CA LYS A 13 -6.81 7.76 4.70
C LYS A 13 -6.80 6.60 3.72
N VAL A 14 -6.53 5.40 4.23
CA VAL A 14 -6.71 4.16 3.47
C VAL A 14 -8.20 3.87 3.37
N LYS A 15 -8.68 3.49 2.19
CA LYS A 15 -10.03 2.95 2.03
C LYS A 15 -10.02 1.50 2.51
N PRO A 16 -10.69 1.18 3.63
CA PRO A 16 -10.71 -0.18 4.14
C PRO A 16 -11.36 -1.08 3.09
N THR A 17 -10.58 -2.04 2.60
CA THR A 17 -11.02 -3.04 1.62
C THR A 17 -10.57 -4.38 2.14
N ILE A 18 -11.51 -5.30 2.31
CA ILE A 18 -11.22 -6.67 2.75
C ILE A 18 -10.81 -7.46 1.52
N VAL A 19 -9.51 -7.66 1.35
CA VAL A 19 -8.95 -8.53 0.32
C VAL A 19 -7.93 -9.45 0.98
N THR A 20 -8.03 -10.75 0.71
CA THR A 20 -7.03 -11.73 1.14
C THR A 20 -5.99 -11.87 0.06
N LEU A 21 -4.72 -11.57 0.38
CA LEU A 21 -3.60 -11.82 -0.52
C LEU A 21 -2.86 -13.07 -0.05
N GLN A 22 -2.63 -13.98 -0.99
CA GLN A 22 -1.63 -15.03 -0.84
C GLN A 22 -0.32 -14.51 -1.44
N LEU A 23 0.71 -14.42 -0.61
CA LEU A 23 2.04 -14.03 -1.05
C LEU A 23 2.77 -15.23 -1.68
N VAL A 24 3.89 -14.96 -2.36
CA VAL A 24 4.69 -15.99 -3.06
C VAL A 24 5.27 -17.00 -2.08
N ASP A 25 5.49 -16.61 -0.83
CA ASP A 25 5.90 -17.47 0.27
C ASP A 25 4.73 -18.28 0.88
N HIS A 26 3.56 -18.26 0.25
CA HIS A 26 2.31 -18.89 0.71
C HIS A 26 1.77 -18.31 2.04
N SER A 27 2.33 -17.20 2.54
CA SER A 27 1.76 -16.53 3.69
C SER A 27 0.49 -15.75 3.30
N PHE A 28 -0.43 -15.67 4.25
CA PHE A 28 -1.63 -14.84 4.13
C PHE A 28 -1.43 -13.57 4.95
N THR A 29 -1.58 -12.42 4.31
CA THR A 29 -1.50 -11.12 4.98
C THR A 29 -2.86 -10.45 4.98
N TYR A 30 -3.26 -9.93 6.15
CA TYR A 30 -4.46 -9.11 6.28
C TYR A 30 -4.14 -7.69 5.85
N GLN A 31 -4.72 -7.30 4.72
CA GLN A 31 -4.58 -5.94 4.21
C GLN A 31 -5.35 -4.97 5.10
N LYS A 32 -4.79 -3.77 5.32
CA LYS A 32 -5.51 -2.70 6.03
C LYS A 32 -6.42 -1.91 5.09
N GLY A 33 -6.14 -1.98 3.79
CA GLY A 33 -6.94 -1.43 2.71
C GLY A 33 -6.10 -0.98 1.53
N ILE A 34 -6.75 -0.31 0.58
CA ILE A 34 -6.14 0.23 -0.64
C ILE A 34 -5.99 1.74 -0.47
N ILE A 35 -4.84 2.28 -0.88
CA ILE A 35 -4.67 3.70 -1.13
C ILE A 35 -4.61 3.94 -2.63
N GLU A 36 -5.45 4.85 -3.09
CA GLU A 36 -5.52 5.28 -4.48
C GLU A 36 -4.65 6.54 -4.68
N ASP A 37 -4.17 6.76 -5.91
CA ASP A 37 -3.51 8.01 -6.34
C ASP A 37 -2.22 8.42 -5.61
N VAL A 38 -1.41 7.46 -5.15
CA VAL A 38 -0.10 7.79 -4.56
C VAL A 38 0.89 8.12 -5.67
N LEU A 39 1.44 9.35 -5.62
CA LEU A 39 2.51 9.79 -6.51
C LEU A 39 3.86 9.23 -6.03
N VAL A 40 4.47 8.38 -6.85
CA VAL A 40 5.81 7.84 -6.61
C VAL A 40 6.81 8.46 -7.56
N LYS A 41 7.86 9.06 -6.99
CA LYS A 41 8.99 9.58 -7.74
C LYS A 41 10.01 8.48 -7.99
N VAL A 42 10.31 8.19 -9.26
CA VAL A 42 11.39 7.31 -9.69
C VAL A 42 12.34 8.12 -10.55
N ASP A 43 13.54 8.37 -10.03
CA ASP A 43 14.52 9.29 -10.59
C ASP A 43 13.90 10.68 -10.86
N LYS A 44 13.64 11.03 -12.12
CA LYS A 44 13.05 12.32 -12.53
C LYS A 44 11.55 12.26 -12.80
N PHE A 45 10.97 11.07 -12.81
CA PHE A 45 9.57 10.85 -13.18
C PHE A 45 8.68 10.70 -11.96
N ILE A 46 7.44 11.13 -12.08
CA ILE A 46 6.41 10.96 -11.06
C ILE A 46 5.27 10.16 -11.67
N PHE A 47 4.93 9.03 -11.05
CA PHE A 47 3.86 8.16 -11.49
C PHE A 47 2.75 8.11 -10.43
N PRO A 48 1.49 8.38 -10.79
CA PRO A 48 0.36 8.03 -9.93
C PRO A 48 0.17 6.51 -9.95
N ARG A 49 0.01 5.91 -8.77
CA ARG A 49 -0.28 4.48 -8.65
C ARG A 49 -1.05 4.16 -7.38
N ASP A 50 -1.88 3.13 -7.46
CA ASP A 50 -2.58 2.59 -6.32
C ASP A 50 -1.72 1.56 -5.59
N PHE A 51 -1.79 1.54 -4.27
CA PHE A 51 -1.05 0.59 -3.44
C PHE A 51 -1.97 -0.11 -2.45
N ILE A 52 -1.73 -1.41 -2.29
CA ILE A 52 -2.27 -2.17 -1.16
C ILE A 52 -1.39 -1.93 0.06
N VAL A 53 -1.98 -1.54 1.18
CA VAL A 53 -1.28 -1.34 2.45
C VAL A 53 -1.33 -2.61 3.29
N LEU A 54 -0.15 -3.14 3.61
CA LEU A 54 0.05 -4.37 4.38
C LEU A 54 0.63 -4.05 5.75
N ASP A 55 0.12 -4.71 6.79
CA ASP A 55 0.70 -4.68 8.13
C ASP A 55 1.74 -5.82 8.21
N ILE A 56 2.99 -5.50 7.86
CA ILE A 56 4.16 -6.40 7.87
C ILE A 56 5.16 -5.84 8.88
#